data_AF-A0A2V5U739-F1
#
_entry.id   AF-A0A2V5U739-F1
#
_cell.length_a   1.000
_cell.length_b   1.000
_cell.length_c   1.000
_cell.angle_alpha   90.00
_cell.angle_beta   90.00
_cell.angle_gamma   90.00
#
_symmetry.space_group_name_H-M   'P 1'
#
loop_
_entity.id
_entity.type
_entity.pdbx_description
1 polymer ?
#
loop_
_entity_poly.entity_id
_entity_poly.type
_entity_poly.pdbx_seq_one_letter_code
_entity_poly.pdbx_strand_id
1 'polypeptide(L)' 'IKNGERYFLFNEKGDLIIARLTPEKYEEISRAHLLEATNNDPGRAVVWSHPAFANHCIYARNDKEIVCVSLAK' A
#
# COMPACT_ATOMS: atom_id res chain seq x y z
N ILE A 1 -6.18 5.41 -1.71
CA ILE A 1 -7.65 5.43 -1.46
C ILE A 1 -7.96 6.36 -0.27
N LYS A 2 -9.01 7.19 -0.38
CA LYS A 2 -9.48 8.05 0.72
C LYS A 2 -10.39 7.24 1.66
N ASN A 3 -10.21 7.38 2.97
CA ASN A 3 -11.02 6.76 4.02
C ASN A 3 -11.22 7.75 5.17
N GLY A 4 -12.35 8.47 5.15
CA GLY A 4 -12.59 9.61 6.05
C GLY A 4 -11.56 10.72 5.84
N GLU A 5 -10.88 11.12 6.91
CA GLU A 5 -9.80 12.11 6.89
C GLU A 5 -8.42 11.51 6.56
N ARG A 6 -8.33 10.18 6.44
CA ARG A 6 -7.07 9.46 6.20
C ARG A 6 -7.02 8.94 4.77
N TYR A 7 -5.82 8.68 4.30
CA TYR A 7 -5.52 8.10 3.01
C TYR A 7 -4.69 6.84 3.20
N PHE A 8 -5.09 5.78 2.50
CA PHE A 8 -4.38 4.51 2.41
C PHE A 8 -3.62 4.52 1.09
N LEU A 9 -2.29 4.51 1.18
CA LEU A 9 -1.37 4.60 0.06
C LEU A 9 -0.59 3.31 0.02
N PHE A 10 -0.68 2.57 -1.08
CA PHE A 10 0.22 1.45 -1.32
C PHE A 10 1.27 1.91 -2.31
N ASN A 11 2.53 1.82 -1.92
CA ASN A 11 3.64 2.22 -2.77
C ASN A 11 4.20 1.01 -3.53
N GLU A 12 5.02 1.30 -4.52
CA GLU A 12 5.75 0.33 -5.32
C GLU A 12 6.84 -0.45 -4.57
N LYS A 13 7.20 -0.04 -3.35
CA LYS A 13 8.11 -0.81 -2.49
C LYS A 13 7.38 -1.87 -1.68
N GLY A 14 6.06 -1.99 -1.85
CA GLY A 14 5.23 -2.95 -1.12
C GLY A 14 4.79 -2.47 0.26
N ASP A 15 4.91 -1.17 0.54
CA ASP A 15 4.45 -0.60 1.81
C ASP A 15 3.00 -0.13 1.70
N LEU A 16 2.19 -0.51 2.69
CA LEU A 16 0.95 0.19 3.00
C LEU A 16 1.25 1.34 3.98
N ILE A 17 0.86 2.53 3.58
CA ILE A 17 1.04 3.76 4.35
C ILE A 17 -0.33 4.37 4.64
N ILE A 18 -0.53 4.79 5.88
CA ILE A 18 -1.68 5.59 6.30
C ILE A 18 -1.21 7.02 6.53
N ALA A 19 -1.81 7.98 5.85
CA ALA A 19 -1.41 9.39 5.91
C ALA A 19 -2.62 10.34 5.96
N ARG A 20 -2.38 11.59 6.39
CA ARG A 20 -3.25 12.73 6.09
C ARG A 20 -2.61 13.54 4.98
N LEU A 21 -3.41 13.92 4.00
CA LEU A 21 -2.97 14.73 2.86
C LEU A 21 -3.73 16.05 2.87
N THR A 22 -3.00 17.16 2.88
CA THR A 22 -3.54 18.49 2.60
C THR A 22 -2.80 19.09 1.40
N PRO A 23 -3.32 20.13 0.74
CA PRO A 23 -2.58 20.81 -0.33
C PRO A 23 -1.19 21.29 0.10
N GLU A 24 -1.01 21.59 1.38
CA GLU A 24 0.22 22.15 1.95
C GLU A 24 1.21 21.07 2.40
N LYS A 25 0.72 19.90 2.85
CA LYS A 25 1.61 18.88 3.44
C LYS A 25 1.13 17.44 3.30
N TYR A 26 2.14 16.57 3.35
CA TYR A 26 2.02 15.14 3.59
C TYR A 26 2.33 14.85 5.07
N GLU A 27 1.43 14.16 5.77
CA GLU A 27 1.64 13.73 7.15
C GLU A 27 1.46 12.20 7.26
N GLU A 28 2.56 11.46 7.37
CA GLU A 28 2.55 10.01 7.57
C GLU A 28 2.12 9.67 9.00
N ILE A 29 1.10 8.83 9.14
CA ILE A 29 0.62 8.34 10.44
C ILE A 29 1.26 6.99 10.77
N SER A 30 1.31 6.08 9.79
CA SER A 30 1.81 4.71 9.99
C SER A 30 2.25 4.10 8.67
N ARG A 31 3.18 3.14 8.75
CA ARG A 31 3.65 2.34 7.62
C ARG A 31 3.79 0.88 8.03
N ALA A 32 3.34 -0.01 7.17
CA ALA A 32 3.57 -1.45 7.28
C ALA A 32 4.08 -1.98 5.94
N HIS A 33 5.18 -2.75 5.98
CA HIS A 33 5.70 -3.44 4.81
C HIS A 33 4.92 -4.75 4.60
N LEU A 34 4.32 -4.93 3.43
CA LEU A 34 3.45 -6.07 3.15
C LEU A 34 4.05 -7.07 2.16
N LEU A 35 4.86 -6.60 1.20
CA LEU A 35 5.38 -7.41 0.11
C LEU A 35 6.76 -6.95 -0.32
N GLU A 36 7.64 -7.92 -0.55
CA GLU A 36 8.90 -7.65 -1.23
C GLU A 36 8.65 -7.41 -2.73
N ALA A 37 9.42 -6.49 -3.30
CA ALA A 37 9.43 -6.26 -4.74
C ALA A 37 10.05 -7.44 -5.48
N THR A 38 9.29 -8.03 -6.41
CA THR A 38 9.75 -9.17 -7.22
C THR A 38 10.09 -8.79 -8.66
N ASN A 39 9.68 -7.61 -9.10
CA ASN A 39 9.87 -7.13 -10.46
C ASN A 39 10.94 -6.03 -10.50
N ASN A 40 11.55 -5.81 -11.67
CA ASN A 40 12.53 -4.75 -11.89
C ASN A 40 12.12 -3.91 -13.11
N ASP A 41 11.47 -2.78 -12.87
CA ASP A 41 10.94 -1.92 -13.94
C ASP A 41 10.81 -0.43 -13.54
N PRO A 42 11.18 0.52 -14.42
CA PRO A 42 12.23 0.41 -15.42
C PRO A 42 13.59 0.58 -14.73
N GLY A 43 14.21 -0.51 -14.26
CA GLY A 43 15.55 -0.50 -13.64
C GLY A 43 15.59 -0.38 -12.11
N ARG A 44 14.46 -0.58 -11.41
CA ARG A 44 14.37 -0.57 -9.94
C ARG A 44 13.40 -1.64 -9.45
N ALA A 45 13.64 -2.15 -8.24
CA ALA A 45 12.77 -3.15 -7.65
C ALA A 45 11.38 -2.55 -7.37
N VAL A 46 10.33 -3.16 -7.93
CA VAL A 46 8.94 -2.73 -7.79
C VAL A 46 7.96 -3.87 -7.53
N VAL A 47 6.92 -3.56 -6.76
CA VAL A 47 5.64 -4.28 -6.74
C VAL A 47 4.74 -3.65 -7.80
N TRP A 48 4.70 -4.26 -8.99
CA TRP A 48 3.91 -3.75 -10.13
C TRP A 48 2.51 -4.38 -10.16
N SER A 49 1.76 -4.17 -9.08
CA SER A 49 0.39 -4.67 -8.96
C SER A 49 -0.43 -3.73 -8.08
N HIS A 50 -1.53 -3.22 -8.62
CA HIS A 50 -2.44 -2.37 -7.86
C HIS A 50 -3.13 -3.19 -6.76
N PRO A 51 -3.18 -2.72 -5.50
CA PRO A 51 -3.88 -3.42 -4.44
C PRO A 51 -5.40 -3.32 -4.61
N ALA A 52 -6.13 -4.26 -4.04
CA ALA A 52 -7.58 -4.17 -3.88
C ALA A 52 -7.94 -3.93 -2.41
N PHE A 53 -9.00 -3.16 -2.17
CA PHE A 53 -9.52 -2.90 -0.83
C PHE A 53 -10.97 -3.37 -0.77
N ALA A 54 -11.26 -4.35 0.06
CA ALA A 54 -12.60 -4.92 0.25
C ALA A 54 -12.68 -5.63 1.61
N ASN A 55 -13.88 -5.81 2.16
CA ASN A 55 -14.10 -6.59 3.40
C ASN A 55 -13.23 -6.15 4.59
N HIS A 56 -12.95 -4.85 4.73
CA HIS A 56 -12.01 -4.33 5.73
C HIS A 56 -10.60 -4.94 5.62
N CYS A 57 -10.18 -5.35 4.43
CA CYS A 57 -8.86 -5.88 4.14
C CYS A 57 -8.21 -5.13 2.98
N ILE A 58 -6.88 -5.17 2.95
CA ILE A 58 -6.09 -4.93 1.74
C ILE A 58 -5.68 -6.28 1.17
N TYR A 59 -5.85 -6.43 -0.14
CA TYR A 59 -5.35 -7.54 -0.93
C TYR A 59 -4.24 -7.01 -1.82
N ALA A 60 -3.02 -7.52 -1.65
CA ALA A 60 -1.87 -7.14 -2.43
C ALA A 60 -1.19 -8.39 -2.97
N ARG A 61 -0.49 -8.28 -4.10
CA ARG A 61 0.24 -9.41 -4.69
C ARG A 61 1.55 -8.96 -5.33
N ASN A 62 2.49 -9.89 -5.40
CA ASN A 62 3.68 -9.81 -6.24
C ASN A 62 3.76 -11.11 -7.10
N ASP A 63 4.90 -11.41 -7.68
CA ASP A 63 5.07 -12.61 -8.53
C ASP A 63 5.31 -13.91 -7.74
N LYS A 64 5.31 -13.85 -6.40
CA LYS A 64 5.54 -14.98 -5.49
C LYS A 64 4.35 -15.29 -4.60
N GLU A 65 3.59 -14.28 -4.20
CA GLU A 65 2.52 -14.43 -3.22
C GLU A 65 1.38 -13.42 -3.43
N ILE A 66 0.23 -13.77 -2.84
CA ILE A 66 -0.92 -12.89 -2.66
C ILE A 66 -1.24 -12.86 -1.17
N VAL A 67 -1.34 -11.66 -0.61
CA VAL A 67 -1.62 -11.45 0.82
C VAL A 67 -2.97 -10.79 1.02
N CYS A 68 -3.63 -11.13 2.12
CA CYS A 68 -4.82 -10.48 2.63
C CYS A 68 -4.51 -10.00 4.04
N VAL A 69 -4.50 -8.69 4.24
CA VAL A 69 -4.16 -8.08 5.54
C VAL A 69 -5.37 -7.32 6.06
N SER A 70 -5.77 -7.65 7.29
CA SER A 70 -6.87 -6.99 7.98
C SER A 70 -6.55 -5.52 8.25
N LEU A 71 -7.52 -4.65 7.98
CA LEU A 71 -7.56 -3.23 8.32
C LEU A 71 -8.56 -2.96 9.46
N ALA A 72 -9.16 -4.00 10.02
CA ALA A 72 -10.01 -3.89 11.20
C ALA A 72 -9.20 -3.45 12.42
N LYS A 73 -9.87 -2.77 13.35
CA LYS A 73 -9.29 -2.34 14.63
C LYS A 73 -9.17 -3.48 15.63
#